data_AF-A0A7H8NA53-F1
#
_entry.id   AF-A0A7H8NA53-F1
#
_cell.length_a   1.000
_cell.length_b   1.000
_cell.length_c   1.000
_cell.angle_alpha   90.00
_cell.angle_beta   90.00
_cell.angle_gamma   90.00
#
_symmetry.space_group_name_H-M   'P 1'
#
loop_
_entity.id
_entity.type
_entity.pdbx_description
1 polymer ?
#
loop_
_entity_poly.entity_id
_entity_poly.type
_entity_poly.pdbx_seq_one_letter_code
_entity_poly.pdbx_strand_id
1 'polypeptide(L)'
;MTQARAVTSTAERHWAGIIADGVFKVVLGAGFAIGATRLDAPLGVPGWLLVTTGVALLIGGGIELRYVRGRPARTYIRLMIGYDGGWALATLAGLLVAWRGGTAGGEVWLGYQVVAPLVLAALLVAAAPARPDARPATR
;
A
#
# COMPACT_ATOMS: atom_id res chain seq x y z
N MET A 1 -21.64 11.82 -26.45
CA MET A 1 -21.79 12.08 -24.99
C MET A 1 -21.50 10.85 -24.11
N THR A 2 -21.80 9.62 -24.54
CA THR A 2 -21.60 8.38 -23.75
C THR A 2 -20.12 8.08 -23.43
N GLN A 3 -19.21 8.34 -24.38
CA GLN A 3 -17.78 8.02 -24.24
C GLN A 3 -17.08 8.91 -23.19
N ALA A 4 -17.42 10.20 -23.14
CA ALA A 4 -16.88 11.12 -22.13
C ALA A 4 -17.28 10.72 -20.70
N ARG A 5 -18.53 10.25 -20.52
CA ARG A 5 -19.07 9.79 -19.22
C ARG A 5 -18.43 8.48 -18.75
N ALA A 6 -18.11 7.59 -19.69
CA ALA A 6 -17.42 6.33 -19.39
C ALA A 6 -15.97 6.56 -18.92
N VAL A 7 -15.25 7.50 -19.56
CA VAL A 7 -13.88 7.86 -19.19
C VAL A 7 -13.81 8.53 -17.81
N THR A 8 -14.71 9.48 -17.51
CA THR A 8 -14.76 10.10 -16.18
C THR A 8 -15.08 9.08 -15.08
N SER A 9 -16.01 8.16 -15.32
CA SER A 9 -16.34 7.10 -14.35
C SER A 9 -15.16 6.18 -14.03
N THR A 10 -14.29 5.93 -15.01
CA THR A 10 -13.12 5.05 -14.84
C THR A 10 -12.00 5.75 -14.07
N ALA A 11 -11.77 7.03 -14.37
CA ALA A 11 -10.82 7.85 -13.62
C ALA A 11 -11.24 8.00 -12.15
N GLU A 12 -12.52 8.23 -11.87
CA GLU A 12 -13.06 8.29 -10.51
C GLU A 12 -12.87 6.98 -9.75
N ARG A 13 -13.14 5.83 -10.39
CA ARG A 13 -12.91 4.50 -9.79
C ARG A 13 -11.44 4.27 -9.43
N HIS A 14 -10.50 4.65 -10.30
CA HIS A 14 -9.08 4.51 -10.01
C HIS A 14 -8.67 5.34 -8.79
N TRP A 15 -9.15 6.58 -8.68
CA TRP A 15 -8.84 7.43 -7.53
C TRP A 15 -9.46 6.92 -6.23
N ALA A 16 -10.70 6.43 -6.28
CA ALA A 16 -11.32 5.79 -5.13
C ALA A 16 -10.51 4.58 -4.65
N GLY A 17 -9.99 3.77 -5.59
CA GLY A 17 -9.11 2.64 -5.27
C GLY A 17 -7.81 3.06 -4.58
N ILE A 18 -7.13 4.09 -5.09
CA ILE A 18 -5.89 4.61 -4.50
C ILE A 18 -6.13 5.15 -3.08
N ILE A 19 -7.25 5.86 -2.86
CA ILE A 19 -7.59 6.39 -1.54
C ILE A 19 -7.93 5.26 -0.58
N ALA A 20 -8.75 4.30 -1.01
CA ALA A 20 -9.15 3.16 -0.21
C ALA A 20 -7.93 2.32 0.23
N ASP A 21 -6.96 2.11 -0.67
CA ASP A 21 -5.72 1.41 -0.38
C ASP A 21 -4.88 2.13 0.70
N GLY A 22 -4.65 3.44 0.55
CA GLY A 22 -3.94 4.22 1.57
C GLY A 22 -4.64 4.22 2.93
N VAL A 23 -5.97 4.34 2.95
CA VAL A 23 -6.78 4.24 4.19
C VAL A 23 -6.66 2.86 4.80
N PHE A 24 -6.73 1.79 3.99
CA PHE A 24 -6.59 0.42 4.46
C PHE A 24 -5.24 0.22 5.17
N LYS A 25 -4.12 0.69 4.59
CA LYS A 25 -2.81 0.63 5.24
C LYS A 25 -2.77 1.37 6.57
N VAL A 26 -3.35 2.57 6.64
CA VAL A 26 -3.40 3.35 7.89
C VAL A 26 -4.21 2.62 8.98
N VAL A 27 -5.38 2.10 8.63
CA VAL A 27 -6.25 1.37 9.57
C VAL A 27 -5.57 0.08 10.03
N LEU A 28 -5.01 -0.70 9.11
CA LEU A 28 -4.27 -1.92 9.42
C LEU A 28 -3.06 -1.61 10.31
N GLY A 29 -2.33 -0.55 9.98
CA GLY A 29 -1.15 -0.12 10.74
C GLY A 29 -1.50 0.29 12.18
N ALA A 30 -2.59 1.03 12.37
CA ALA A 30 -3.12 1.36 13.69
C ALA A 30 -3.56 0.09 14.45
N GLY A 31 -4.20 -0.85 13.75
CA GLY A 31 -4.60 -2.14 14.31
C GLY A 31 -3.42 -2.95 14.83
N PHE A 32 -2.32 -3.03 14.07
CA PHE A 32 -1.09 -3.70 14.51
C PHE A 32 -0.39 -2.97 15.67
N ALA A 33 -0.35 -1.64 15.65
CA ALA A 33 0.28 -0.87 16.73
C ALA A 33 -0.49 -0.99 18.06
N ILE A 34 -1.83 -0.92 18.03
CA ILE A 34 -2.69 -0.99 19.22
C ILE A 34 -2.86 -2.44 19.70
N GLY A 35 -2.99 -3.39 18.76
CA GLY A 35 -3.29 -4.79 19.02
C GLY A 35 -2.08 -5.69 19.22
N ALA A 36 -0.86 -5.14 19.24
CA ALA A 36 0.38 -5.93 19.20
C ALA A 36 0.45 -7.06 20.23
N THR A 37 -0.04 -6.84 21.46
CA THR A 37 -0.02 -7.81 22.56
C THR A 37 -1.11 -8.88 22.49
N ARG A 38 -2.08 -8.75 21.59
CA ARG A 38 -3.14 -9.74 21.35
C ARG A 38 -2.96 -10.50 20.05
N LEU A 39 -2.15 -9.97 19.15
CA LEU A 39 -1.94 -10.48 17.79
C LEU A 39 -0.62 -11.24 17.64
N ASP A 40 0.29 -11.15 18.61
CA ASP A 40 1.58 -11.85 18.61
C ASP A 40 1.44 -13.38 18.57
N ALA A 41 0.68 -13.96 19.51
CA ALA A 41 0.48 -15.40 19.61
C ALA A 41 -0.32 -15.99 18.42
N PRO A 42 -1.43 -15.39 17.95
CA PRO A 42 -2.17 -15.89 16.79
C PRO A 42 -1.38 -15.84 15.48
N LEU A 43 -0.50 -14.84 15.32
CA LEU A 43 0.31 -14.70 14.11
C LEU A 43 1.66 -15.41 14.20
N GLY A 44 2.02 -15.94 15.39
CA GLY A 44 3.27 -16.64 15.62
C GLY A 44 4.50 -15.74 15.53
N VAL A 45 4.35 -14.44 15.79
CA VAL A 45 5.39 -13.42 15.57
C VAL A 45 5.62 -12.59 16.82
N PRO A 46 6.83 -12.08 17.04
CA PRO A 46 7.10 -11.25 18.20
C PRO A 46 6.36 -9.91 18.10
N GLY A 47 5.81 -9.42 19.22
CA GLY A 47 5.02 -8.18 19.25
C GLY A 47 5.76 -6.94 18.74
N TRP A 48 7.09 -6.87 18.87
CA TRP A 48 7.87 -5.77 18.31
C TRP A 48 7.76 -5.71 16.78
N LEU A 49 7.70 -6.86 16.10
CA LEU A 49 7.58 -6.92 14.64
C LEU A 49 6.21 -6.39 14.19
N LEU A 50 5.16 -6.68 14.95
CA LEU A 50 3.83 -6.11 14.74
C LEU A 50 3.82 -4.59 14.90
N VAL A 51 4.44 -4.06 15.97
CA VAL A 51 4.54 -2.61 16.17
C VAL A 51 5.32 -1.96 15.03
N THR A 52 6.48 -2.51 14.64
CA THR A 52 7.27 -1.96 13.52
C THR A 52 6.50 -2.02 12.20
N THR A 53 5.75 -3.09 11.95
CA THR A 53 4.89 -3.20 10.77
C THR A 53 3.80 -2.14 10.80
N GLY A 54 3.17 -1.95 11.97
CA GLY A 54 2.15 -0.93 12.18
C GLY A 54 2.66 0.48 11.87
N VAL A 55 3.83 0.83 12.41
CA VAL A 55 4.48 2.13 12.13
C VAL A 55 4.82 2.29 10.65
N ALA A 56 5.38 1.26 10.01
CA ALA A 56 5.70 1.32 8.58
C ALA A 56 4.47 1.53 7.70
N LEU A 57 3.36 0.83 8.01
CA LEU A 57 2.08 0.98 7.30
C LEU A 57 1.46 2.36 7.52
N LEU A 58 1.54 2.91 8.74
CA LEU A 58 1.07 4.27 9.02
C LEU A 58 1.85 5.32 8.23
N ILE A 59 3.18 5.20 8.17
CA ILE A 59 4.04 6.09 7.38
C ILE A 59 3.71 5.94 5.89
N GLY A 60 3.69 4.70 5.39
CA GLY A 60 3.43 4.40 3.98
C GLY A 60 2.07 4.90 3.51
N GLY A 61 1.00 4.48 4.19
CA GLY A 61 -0.37 4.89 3.89
C GLY A 61 -0.60 6.39 4.06
N GLY A 62 0.00 7.01 5.09
CA GLY A 62 -0.07 8.47 5.27
C GLY A 62 0.60 9.25 4.13
N ILE A 63 1.76 8.79 3.65
CA ILE A 63 2.45 9.38 2.49
C ILE A 63 1.62 9.16 1.22
N GLU A 64 1.07 7.97 1.01
CA GLU A 64 0.18 7.68 -0.13
C GLU A 64 -1.02 8.66 -0.17
N LEU A 65 -1.68 8.88 0.95
CA LEU A 65 -2.81 9.81 1.05
C LEU A 65 -2.38 11.27 0.81
N ARG A 66 -1.20 11.66 1.30
CA ARG A 66 -0.65 13.02 1.08
C ARG A 66 -0.39 13.30 -0.39
N TYR A 67 0.16 12.33 -1.13
CA TYR A 67 0.57 12.53 -2.52
C TYR A 67 -0.52 12.21 -3.55
N VAL A 68 -1.70 11.78 -3.12
CA VAL A 68 -2.77 11.30 -4.02
C VAL A 68 -3.15 12.34 -5.08
N ARG A 69 -3.12 13.63 -4.75
CA ARG A 69 -3.42 14.73 -5.69
C ARG A 69 -2.20 15.30 -6.41
N GLY A 70 -0.99 14.91 -5.99
CA GLY A 70 0.26 15.48 -6.48
C GLY A 70 0.96 14.65 -7.56
N ARG A 71 0.60 13.37 -7.73
CA ARG A 71 1.27 12.45 -8.65
C ARG A 71 0.34 11.90 -9.73
N PRO A 72 0.87 11.51 -10.90
CA PRO A 72 0.07 10.89 -11.94
C PRO A 72 -0.58 9.58 -11.48
N ALA A 73 -1.87 9.38 -11.77
CA ALA A 73 -2.59 8.14 -11.45
C ALA A 73 -1.90 6.88 -12.00
N ARG A 74 -1.29 6.97 -13.18
CA ARG A 74 -0.52 5.87 -13.79
C ARG A 74 0.65 5.42 -12.92
N THR A 75 1.32 6.36 -12.24
CA THR A 75 2.43 6.04 -11.34
C THR A 75 1.91 5.29 -10.12
N TYR A 76 0.82 5.78 -9.50
CA TYR A 76 0.16 5.10 -8.39
C TYR A 76 -0.25 3.66 -8.73
N ILE A 77 -0.99 3.48 -9.82
CA ILE A 77 -1.49 2.16 -10.23
C ILE A 77 -0.33 1.17 -10.44
N ARG A 78 0.77 1.59 -11.08
CA ARG A 78 1.93 0.72 -11.29
C ARG A 78 2.60 0.32 -9.99
N LEU A 79 2.77 1.27 -9.07
CA LEU A 79 3.35 1.00 -7.76
C LEU A 79 2.45 0.10 -6.92
N MET A 80 1.12 0.30 -6.96
CA MET A 80 0.14 -0.57 -6.31
C MET A 80 0.19 -1.99 -6.85
N ILE A 81 0.20 -2.18 -8.18
CA ILE A 81 0.31 -3.53 -8.77
C ILE A 81 1.58 -4.25 -8.28
N GLY A 82 2.71 -3.54 -8.21
CA GLY A 82 3.95 -4.10 -7.67
C GLY A 82 3.84 -4.45 -6.19
N TYR A 83 3.26 -3.56 -5.40
CA TYR A 83 3.03 -3.77 -3.97
C TYR A 83 2.08 -4.94 -3.68
N ASP A 84 0.95 -5.02 -4.38
CA ASP A 84 -0.04 -6.08 -4.21
C ASP A 84 0.49 -7.43 -4.71
N GLY A 85 1.23 -7.42 -5.82
CA GLY A 85 1.91 -8.61 -6.33
C GLY A 85 2.94 -9.15 -5.34
N GLY A 86 3.78 -8.27 -4.78
CA GLY A 86 4.73 -8.66 -3.73
C GLY A 86 4.04 -9.14 -2.45
N TRP A 87 2.91 -8.52 -2.07
CA TRP A 87 2.13 -8.94 -0.91
C TRP A 87 1.55 -10.35 -1.11
N ALA A 88 1.01 -10.64 -2.29
CA ALA A 88 0.51 -11.97 -2.63
C ALA A 88 1.65 -13.01 -2.61
N LEU A 89 2.82 -12.69 -3.16
CA LEU A 89 3.98 -13.57 -3.12
C LEU A 89 4.50 -13.81 -1.70
N ALA A 90 4.58 -12.77 -0.86
CA ALA A 90 4.97 -12.90 0.54
C ALA A 90 3.97 -13.75 1.33
N THR A 91 2.68 -13.61 1.05
CA THR A 91 1.62 -14.44 1.64
C THR A 91 1.79 -15.90 1.23
N LEU A 92 2.02 -16.18 -0.06
CA LEU A 92 2.27 -17.54 -0.55
C LEU A 92 3.54 -18.14 0.07
N ALA A 93 4.61 -17.36 0.18
CA ALA A 93 5.86 -17.79 0.80
C ALA A 93 5.67 -18.10 2.29
N GLY A 94 5.01 -17.22 3.04
CA GLY A 94 4.70 -17.44 4.45
C GLY A 94 3.82 -18.66 4.68
N LEU A 95 2.80 -18.86 3.83
CA LEU A 95 1.95 -20.05 3.85
C LEU A 95 2.75 -21.32 3.54
N LEU A 96 3.65 -21.28 2.55
CA LEU A 96 4.51 -22.42 2.22
C LEU A 96 5.42 -22.78 3.39
N VAL A 97 6.01 -21.80 4.07
CA VAL A 97 6.83 -22.02 5.28
C VAL A 97 5.99 -22.72 6.36
N ALA A 98 4.80 -22.20 6.65
CA ALA A 98 3.89 -22.80 7.64
C ALA A 98 3.47 -24.23 7.23
N TRP A 99 3.16 -24.45 5.95
CA TRP A 99 2.75 -25.77 5.44
C TRP A 99 3.86 -26.81 5.50
N ARG A 100 5.13 -26.37 5.42
CA ARG A 100 6.30 -27.24 5.62
C ARG A 100 6.68 -27.42 7.09
N GLY A 101 5.86 -26.94 8.03
CA GLY A 101 6.09 -27.05 9.47
C GLY A 101 7.06 -26.01 10.04
N GLY A 102 7.43 -25.00 9.26
CA GLY A 102 8.26 -23.89 9.73
C GLY A 102 7.44 -22.87 10.53
N THR A 103 8.07 -22.25 11.52
CA THR A 103 7.42 -21.22 12.37
C THR A 103 7.55 -19.81 11.81
N ALA A 104 8.47 -19.58 10.86
CA ALA A 104 8.84 -18.26 10.37
C ALA A 104 7.84 -17.63 9.35
N GLY A 105 6.67 -18.24 9.15
CA GLY A 105 5.73 -17.83 8.10
C GLY A 105 5.16 -16.44 8.33
N GLY A 106 4.89 -16.09 9.58
CA GLY A 106 4.39 -14.77 9.97
C GLY A 106 5.45 -13.69 9.80
N GLU A 107 6.71 -14.00 10.09
CA GLU A 107 7.83 -13.06 9.95
C GLU A 107 8.13 -12.75 8.50
N VAL A 108 8.02 -13.72 7.59
CA VAL A 108 8.14 -13.50 6.14
C VAL A 108 7.06 -12.52 5.67
N TRP A 109 5.82 -12.75 6.09
CA TRP A 109 4.69 -11.93 5.69
C TRP A 109 4.75 -10.51 6.27
N LEU A 110 5.05 -10.37 7.56
CA LEU A 110 5.19 -9.06 8.20
C LEU A 110 6.46 -8.33 7.76
N GLY A 111 7.56 -9.04 7.52
CA GLY A 111 8.79 -8.46 6.98
C GLY A 111 8.56 -7.75 5.65
N TYR A 112 7.74 -8.34 4.78
CA TYR A 112 7.29 -7.66 3.56
C TYR A 112 6.52 -6.38 3.88
N GLN A 113 5.57 -6.44 4.82
CA GLN A 113 4.76 -5.28 5.22
C GLN A 113 5.55 -4.19 5.97
N VAL A 114 6.73 -4.48 6.52
CA VAL A 114 7.63 -3.45 7.05
C VAL A 114 8.30 -2.68 5.91
N VAL A 115 8.83 -3.40 4.91
CA VAL A 115 9.68 -2.80 3.88
C VAL A 115 8.88 -2.19 2.74
N ALA A 116 7.89 -2.91 2.22
CA ALA A 116 7.21 -2.55 0.99
C ALA A 116 6.45 -1.21 1.05
N PRO A 117 5.73 -0.85 2.14
CA PRO A 117 5.06 0.45 2.23
C PRO A 117 6.04 1.62 2.25
N LEU A 118 7.22 1.43 2.88
CA LEU A 118 8.26 2.44 2.94
C LEU A 118 8.92 2.65 1.58
N VAL A 119 9.19 1.56 0.85
CA VAL A 119 9.70 1.62 -0.52
C VAL A 119 8.69 2.30 -1.44
N LEU A 120 7.42 1.92 -1.38
CA LEU A 120 6.37 2.56 -2.18
C LEU A 120 6.27 4.05 -1.87
N ALA A 121 6.26 4.43 -0.60
CA ALA A 121 6.26 5.83 -0.16
C ALA A 121 7.48 6.60 -0.70
N ALA A 122 8.69 6.02 -0.59
CA ALA A 122 9.90 6.64 -1.12
C ALA A 122 9.83 6.85 -2.64
N LEU A 123 9.30 5.87 -3.38
CA LEU A 123 9.10 5.97 -4.83
C LEU A 123 8.05 7.03 -5.20
N LEU A 124 6.98 7.18 -4.41
CA LEU A 124 6.00 8.25 -4.60
C LEU A 124 6.57 9.64 -4.31
N VAL A 125 7.43 9.75 -3.29
CA VAL A 125 8.16 10.99 -2.99
C VAL A 125 9.11 11.34 -4.13
N ALA A 126 9.81 10.36 -4.70
CA ALA A 126 10.76 10.56 -5.80
C ALA A 126 10.07 10.78 -7.17
N ALA A 127 8.82 10.36 -7.34
CA ALA A 127 8.11 10.49 -8.62
C ALA A 127 7.94 11.96 -9.05
N ALA A 128 7.91 12.21 -10.36
CA ALA A 128 7.62 13.54 -10.89
C ALA A 128 6.18 13.99 -10.56
N PRO A 129 5.92 15.30 -10.35
CA PRO A 129 4.57 15.81 -10.18
C PRO A 129 3.69 15.56 -11.41
N ALA A 130 2.37 15.51 -11.21
CA ALA A 130 1.43 15.56 -12.33
C ALA A 130 1.62 16.89 -13.09
N ARG A 131 1.78 16.84 -14.42
CA ARG A 131 1.78 18.06 -15.23
C ARG A 131 0.38 18.68 -15.17
N PRO A 132 0.26 20.00 -14.92
CA PRO A 132 -0.97 20.70 -15.21
C PRO A 132 -1.27 20.58 -16.71
N ASP A 133 -2.50 20.23 -17.07
CA ASP A 133 -2.93 20.27 -18.47
C ASP A 133 -2.67 21.68 -19.01
N ALA A 134 -1.73 21.78 -19.96
CA ALA A 134 -1.48 23.03 -20.67
C ALA A 134 -2.75 23.34 -21.48
N ARG A 135 -3.59 24.25 -20.97
CA ARG A 135 -4.65 24.84 -21.80
C ARG A 135 -3.98 25.43 -23.05
N PRO A 136 -4.45 25.10 -24.26
CA PRO A 136 -4.00 25.81 -25.45
C PRO A 136 -4.30 27.29 -25.24
N ALA A 137 -3.28 28.13 -25.32
CA ALA A 137 -3.47 29.57 -25.38
C ALA A 137 -4.18 29.89 -26.69
N THR A 138 -5.50 30.04 -26.64
CA THR A 138 -6.28 30.62 -27.72
C THR A 138 -5.91 32.10 -27.78
N ARG A 139 -5.08 32.46 -28.76
CA ARG A 139 -4.91 33.83 -29.26
C ARG A 139 -5.77 34.01 -30.49
#